data_AF-A0A971L4J2-F1
#
_entry.id   AF-A0A971L4J2-F1
#
_cell.length_a   1.000
_cell.length_b   1.000
_cell.length_c   1.000
_cell.angle_alpha   90.00
_cell.angle_beta   90.00
_cell.angle_gamma   90.00
#
_symmetry.space_group_name_H-M   'P 1'
#
loop_
_entity.id
_entity.type
_entity.pdbx_description
1 polymer ?
#
loop_
_entity_poly.entity_id
_entity_poly.type
_entity_poly.pdbx_seq_one_letter_code
_entity_poly.pdbx_strand_id
1 'polypeptide(L)' 'MERSFPWHLIEAIVVKSPAIYQQVANILRTAAFKPTLTINSNWYY' A
#
# COMPACT_ATOMS: atom_id res chain seq x y z
N MET A 1 -11.91 15.69 -15.34
CA MET A 1 -12.42 14.62 -14.46
C MET A 1 -11.25 13.69 -14.14
N GLU A 2 -10.47 14.00 -13.11
CA GLU A 2 -9.32 13.18 -12.68
C GLU A 2 -9.78 12.12 -11.66
N ARG A 3 -10.89 11.45 -11.98
CA ARG A 3 -11.57 10.55 -11.06
C ARG A 3 -10.88 9.20 -11.11
N SER A 4 -10.05 8.98 -10.10
CA SER A 4 -9.35 7.73 -9.80
C SER A 4 -8.03 7.61 -10.55
N PHE A 5 -6.95 7.99 -9.88
CA PHE A 5 -5.65 7.39 -10.16
C PHE A 5 -5.85 5.86 -10.11
N PRO A 6 -5.55 5.13 -11.19
CA PRO A 6 -5.79 3.71 -11.23
C PRO A 6 -4.89 3.08 -10.17
N TRP A 7 -5.52 2.50 -9.15
CA TRP A 7 -4.84 1.75 -8.10
C TRP A 7 -3.90 0.68 -8.65
N HIS A 8 -4.15 0.25 -9.90
CA HIS A 8 -3.31 -0.66 -10.69
C HIS A 8 -1.89 -0.15 -11.00
N LEU A 9 -1.62 1.16 -10.89
CA LEU A 9 -0.28 1.73 -11.09
C LEU A 9 0.57 1.68 -9.82
N ILE A 10 -0.01 1.31 -8.69
CA ILE A 10 0.72 1.22 -7.43
C ILE A 10 1.44 -0.13 -7.43
N GLU A 11 2.74 -0.13 -7.71
CA GLU A 11 3.52 -1.36 -7.76
C GLU A 11 3.82 -1.91 -6.35
N ALA A 12 4.03 -1.01 -5.38
CA ALA A 12 4.26 -1.37 -4.00
C ALA A 12 3.75 -0.31 -3.01
N ILE A 13 3.26 -0.78 -1.86
CA ILE A 13 2.95 0.07 -0.70
C ILE A 13 3.99 -0.22 0.36
N VAL A 14 4.77 0.79 0.69
CA VAL A 14 5.78 0.70 1.73
C VAL A 14 5.25 1.31 3.01
N VAL A 15 5.41 0.63 4.14
CA VAL A 15 4.97 1.11 5.45
C VAL A 15 6.12 1.09 6.44
N LYS A 16 6.16 2.05 7.37
CA LYS A 16 7.24 2.18 8.35
C LYS A 16 7.14 1.23 9.55
N SER A 17 5.98 0.62 9.78
CA SER A 17 5.73 -0.15 11.01
C SER A 17 4.80 -1.34 10.77
N PRO A 18 5.00 -2.46 11.49
CA PRO A 18 4.15 -3.65 11.36
C PRO A 18 2.68 -3.40 11.74
N ALA A 19 2.41 -2.48 12.66
CA ALA A 19 1.04 -2.08 13.01
C ALA A 19 0.31 -1.40 11.83
N ILE A 20 1.03 -0.61 11.01
CA ILE A 20 0.47 0.00 9.80
C ILE A 20 0.37 -1.04 8.69
N TYR A 21 1.33 -1.96 8.59
CA TYR A 21 1.27 -3.08 7.66
C TYR A 21 0.00 -3.90 7.82
N GLN A 22 -0.36 -4.27 9.06
CA GLN A 22 -1.58 -5.05 9.30
C GLN A 22 -2.86 -4.28 8.96
N GLN A 23 -2.92 -2.99 9.26
CA GLN A 23 -4.05 -2.15 8.88
C GLN A 23 -4.21 -2.07 7.37
N VAL A 24 -3.12 -1.80 6.64
CA VAL A 24 -3.16 -1.72 5.19
C VAL A 24 -3.43 -3.09 4.58
N ALA A 25 -2.86 -4.17 5.11
CA ALA A 25 -3.15 -5.54 4.65
C ALA A 25 -4.64 -5.90 4.80
N ASN A 26 -5.28 -5.46 5.89
CA ASN A 26 -6.71 -5.71 6.09
C ASN A 26 -7.58 -4.88 5.12
N ILE A 27 -7.17 -3.66 4.79
CA ILE A 27 -7.85 -2.82 3.78
C ILE A 27 -7.64 -3.40 2.37
N LEU A 28 -6.43 -3.85 2.04
CA LEU A 28 -6.14 -4.48 0.75
C LEU A 28 -6.82 -5.84 0.57
N ARG A 29 -7.21 -6.50 1.68
CA ARG A 29 -7.97 -7.75 1.61
C ARG A 29 -9.33 -7.56 0.94
N THR A 30 -9.96 -6.39 1.10
CA THR A 30 -11.24 -6.04 0.48
C THR A 30 -11.09 -5.26 -0.83
N ALA A 31 -9.88 -4.85 -1.18
CA ALA A 31 -9.58 -4.19 -2.44
C ALA A 31 -9.50 -5.19 -3.60
N ALA A 32 -9.98 -4.78 -4.78
CA ALA A 32 -9.89 -5.57 -6.01
C ALA A 32 -8.43 -5.71 -6.51
N PHE A 33 -7.56 -4.75 -6.15
CA PHE A 33 -6.15 -4.74 -6.52
C PHE A 33 -5.28 -4.84 -5.27
N LYS A 34 -4.31 -5.77 -5.30
CA LYS A 34 -3.43 -6.10 -4.17
C LYS A 34 -1.98 -5.76 -4.53
N PRO A 35 -1.57 -4.49 -4.39
CA PRO A 35 -0.18 -4.10 -4.56
C PRO A 35 0.71 -4.80 -3.53
N THR A 36 1.99 -4.98 -3.87
CA THR A 36 2.95 -5.60 -2.96
C THR A 36 3.15 -4.73 -1.72
N LEU A 37 2.79 -5.25 -0.56
CA LEU A 37 3.03 -4.58 0.72
C LEU A 37 4.43 -4.91 1.23
N THR A 38 5.21 -3.88 1.56
CA THR A 38 6.57 -4.05 2.12
C THR A 38 6.75 -3.17 3.35
N ILE A 39 7.44 -3.67 4.37
CA ILE A 39 7.83 -2.85 5.52
C ILE A 39 9.23 -2.32 5.23
N ASN A 40 9.36 -1.01 5.08
CA ASN A 40 10.66 -0.36 5.02
C ASN A 40 10.66 0.76 6.06
N SER A 41 11.52 0.64 7.07
CA SER A 41 11.73 1.68 8.08
C SER A 41 12.83 2.67 7.68
N ASN A 42 13.52 2.41 6.57
CA ASN A 42 14.65 3.17 6.05
C ASN A 42 14.18 4.13 4.94
N TRP A 43 13.26 5.03 5.28
CA TRP A 43 12.90 6.14 4.38
C TRP A 43 14.00 7.20 4.48
N TYR A 44 15.13 6.94 3.84
CA TYR A 44 16.11 8.00 3.57
C TYR A 44 15.69 8.67 2.26
N TYR A 45 15.37 9.95 2.37
CA TYR A 45 15.06 10.84 1.26
C TYR A 45 16.31 11.10 0.42
#